data_AF-F8IGE8-F1
#
_entry.id   AF-F8IGE8-F1
#
_cell.length_a   1.000
_cell.length_b   1.000
_cell.length_c   1.000
_cell.angle_alpha   90.00
_cell.angle_beta   90.00
_cell.angle_gamma   90.00
#
_symmetry.space_group_name_H-M   'P 1'
#
loop_
_entity.id
_entity.type
_entity.pdbx_description
1 polymer ?
#
loop_
_entity_poly.entity_id
_entity_poly.type
_entity_poly.pdbx_seq_one_letter_code
_entity_poly.pdbx_strand_id
1 'polypeptide(L)'
;MFLAAWGNLKGDHEEVSDMDLQRAKEIASSPVMAHVTHEGHQVYIQSVDEETQKARVYHLKNPDHRYEVHVRDLTEQHVVH
;
A
#
# COMPACT_ATOMS: atom_id res chain seq x y z
N MET A 1 19.86 -26.60 36.50
CA MET A 1 19.71 -27.68 35.49
C MET A 1 18.22 -27.79 35.22
N PHE A 2 17.56 -27.40 34.12
CA PHE A 2 17.84 -26.93 32.74
C PHE A 2 16.77 -25.83 32.45
N LEU A 3 17.11 -24.59 32.06
CA LEU A 3 17.12 -24.03 30.69
C LEU A 3 15.88 -24.30 29.82
N ALA A 4 15.03 -23.28 29.63
CA ALA A 4 14.72 -22.68 28.32
C ALA A 4 13.83 -21.43 28.50
N ALA A 5 14.37 -20.27 28.13
CA ALA A 5 13.61 -19.05 27.94
C ALA A 5 12.80 -19.17 26.65
N TRP A 6 11.51 -18.81 26.70
CA TRP A 6 10.76 -18.42 25.51
C TRP A 6 10.11 -17.08 25.81
N GLY A 7 10.85 -16.01 25.50
CA GLY A 7 10.34 -14.66 25.45
C GLY A 7 9.52 -14.41 24.18
N ASN A 8 8.76 -13.32 24.23
CA ASN A 8 7.97 -12.74 23.14
C ASN A 8 6.72 -13.53 22.73
N LEU A 9 5.62 -13.25 23.44
CA LEU A 9 4.30 -13.21 22.83
C LEU A 9 4.34 -12.10 21.75
N LYS A 10 4.57 -12.53 20.50
CA LYS A 10 4.34 -11.71 19.32
C LYS A 10 2.89 -11.22 19.38
N GLY A 11 2.71 -9.91 19.31
CA GLY A 11 1.39 -9.37 19.01
C GLY A 11 1.05 -9.79 17.59
N ASP A 12 -0.02 -10.57 17.45
CA ASP A 12 -0.63 -10.89 16.17
C ASP A 12 -1.31 -9.61 15.62
N HIS A 13 -0.50 -8.63 15.21
CA HIS A 13 -0.98 -7.58 14.32
C HIS A 13 -1.03 -8.20 12.93
N GLU A 14 -2.24 -8.44 12.47
CA GLU A 14 -2.59 -8.66 11.07
C GLU A 14 -1.80 -7.63 10.23
N GLU A 15 -0.79 -8.12 9.50
CA GLU A 15 0.11 -7.32 8.66
C GLU A 15 -0.68 -6.89 7.42
N VAL A 16 -1.66 -6.01 7.62
CA VAL A 16 -2.17 -5.16 6.56
C VAL A 16 -1.07 -4.16 6.31
N SER A 17 -0.22 -4.45 5.32
CA SER A 17 0.89 -3.58 4.95
C SER A 17 0.30 -2.34 4.27
N ASP A 18 -0.07 -1.35 5.09
CA ASP A 18 -0.28 0.02 4.62
C ASP A 18 0.94 0.43 3.79
N MET A 19 0.70 1.02 2.63
CA MET A 19 1.76 1.34 1.68
C MET A 19 2.64 2.48 2.20
N ASP A 20 3.96 2.32 2.04
CA ASP A 20 4.93 3.37 2.35
C ASP A 20 5.16 4.34 1.18
N LEU A 21 5.60 5.56 1.49
CA LEU A 21 5.84 6.65 0.53
C LEU A 21 6.82 6.25 -0.59
N GLN A 22 7.91 5.58 -0.24
CA GLN A 22 8.90 5.12 -1.21
C GLN A 22 8.27 4.10 -2.16
N ARG A 23 7.52 3.13 -1.62
CA ARG A 23 6.88 2.09 -2.42
C ARG A 23 5.87 2.66 -3.41
N ALA A 24 5.07 3.63 -2.96
CA ALA A 24 4.11 4.32 -3.83
C ALA A 24 4.80 5.03 -5.01
N LYS A 25 5.98 5.64 -4.79
CA LYS A 25 6.76 6.30 -5.85
C LYS A 25 7.35 5.31 -6.85
N GLU A 26 7.83 4.16 -6.38
CA GLU A 26 8.29 3.07 -7.25
C GLU A 26 7.15 2.59 -8.16
N ILE A 27 5.95 2.39 -7.59
CA ILE A 27 4.77 2.00 -8.36
C ILE A 27 4.39 3.08 -9.38
N ALA A 28 4.37 4.35 -8.99
CA ALA A 28 4.00 5.46 -9.88
C ALA A 28 4.99 5.68 -11.04
N SER A 29 6.26 5.31 -10.85
CA SER A 29 7.31 5.41 -11.87
C SER A 29 7.50 4.13 -12.69
N SER A 30 6.91 3.02 -12.24
CA SER A 30 6.98 1.74 -12.92
C SER A 30 6.10 1.72 -14.18
N PRO A 31 6.59 1.20 -15.31
CA PRO A 31 5.76 0.93 -16.47
C PRO A 31 4.85 -0.31 -16.26
N VAL A 32 5.16 -1.13 -15.25
CA VAL A 32 4.37 -2.30 -14.86
C VAL A 32 3.39 -1.88 -13.78
N MET A 33 2.11 -2.14 -14.03
CA MET A 33 1.03 -1.82 -13.12
C MET A 33 1.03 -2.74 -11.90
N ALA A 34 1.21 -2.18 -10.71
CA ALA A 34 1.02 -2.89 -9.46
C ALA A 34 -0.46 -3.00 -9.10
N HIS A 35 -0.82 -4.03 -8.33
CA HIS A 35 -2.18 -4.19 -7.83
C HIS A 35 -2.34 -3.38 -6.54
N VAL A 36 -2.89 -2.16 -6.67
CA VAL A 36 -3.14 -1.27 -5.53
C VAL A 36 -4.64 -1.07 -5.33
N THR A 37 -5.08 -1.07 -4.08
CA THR A 37 -6.47 -0.81 -3.70
C THR A 37 -6.58 0.32 -2.69
N HIS A 38 -7.67 1.10 -2.78
CA HIS A 38 -8.13 2.07 -1.80
C HIS A 38 -9.58 1.74 -1.45
N GLU A 39 -9.89 1.52 -0.17
CA GLU A 39 -11.24 1.17 0.30
C GLU A 39 -11.88 -0.03 -0.47
N GLY A 40 -11.06 -1.01 -0.86
CA GLY A 40 -11.50 -2.19 -1.63
C GLY A 40 -11.71 -1.94 -3.12
N HIS A 41 -11.48 -0.72 -3.61
CA HIS A 41 -11.49 -0.39 -5.03
C HIS A 41 -10.08 -0.39 -5.60
N GLN A 42 -9.89 -1.05 -6.74
CA GLN A 42 -8.61 -1.01 -7.43
C GLN A 42 -8.35 0.39 -7.99
N VAL A 43 -7.17 0.91 -7.69
CA VAL A 43 -6.73 2.24 -8.10
C VAL A 43 -5.38 2.19 -8.78
N TYR A 44 -5.14 3.16 -9.66
CA TYR A 44 -3.83 3.40 -10.25
C TYR A 44 -3.21 4.65 -9.60
N ILE A 45 -1.93 4.56 -9.22
CA ILE A 45 -1.18 5.69 -8.66
C ILE A 45 -0.56 6.49 -9.80
N GLN A 46 -1.09 7.70 -10.04
CA GLN A 46 -0.59 8.61 -11.08
C GLN A 46 0.66 9.36 -10.65
N SER A 47 0.65 9.91 -9.44
CA SER A 47 1.78 10.63 -8.86
C SER A 47 1.71 10.61 -7.35
N VAL A 48 2.85 10.82 -6.70
CA VAL A 48 2.96 10.92 -5.24
C VAL A 48 3.55 12.27 -4.90
N ASP A 49 2.91 12.99 -4.00
CA ASP A 49 3.40 14.22 -3.40
C ASP A 49 4.04 13.88 -2.06
N GLU A 50 5.35 14.11 -1.96
CA GLU A 50 6.14 13.80 -0.76
C GLU A 50 5.90 14.78 0.38
N GLU A 51 5.60 16.04 0.06
CA GLU A 51 5.36 17.08 1.07
C GLU A 51 4.05 16.81 1.81
N THR A 52 3.02 16.43 1.07
CA THR A 52 1.69 16.15 1.63
C THR A 52 1.47 14.67 1.98
N GLN A 53 2.39 13.79 1.57
CA GLN A 53 2.30 12.33 1.70
C GLN A 53 1.02 11.76 1.07
N LYS A 54 0.57 12.39 -0.02
CA LYS A 54 -0.64 11.99 -0.75
C LYS A 54 -0.29 11.40 -2.10
N ALA A 55 -1.04 10.38 -2.49
CA ALA A 55 -1.05 9.85 -3.83
C ALA A 55 -2.24 10.41 -4.60
N ARG A 56 -2.00 10.86 -5.83
CA ARG A 56 -3.05 11.11 -6.80
C ARG A 56 -3.39 9.81 -7.50
N VAL A 57 -4.64 9.39 -7.35
CA VAL A 57 -5.12 8.10 -7.85
C VAL A 57 -6.34 8.26 -8.74
N TYR A 58 -6.60 7.25 -9.58
CA TYR A 58 -7.89 7.10 -10.26
C TYR A 58 -8.39 5.66 -10.20
N HIS A 59 -9.72 5.51 -10.22
CA HIS A 59 -10.35 4.19 -10.28
C HIS A 59 -10.10 3.54 -11.63
N LEU A 60 -9.65 2.29 -11.65
CA LEU A 60 -9.49 1.54 -12.91
C LEU A 60 -10.82 1.37 -13.64
N LYS A 61 -11.91 1.16 -12.89
CA LYS A 61 -13.25 0.99 -13.44
C LYS A 61 -13.89 2.30 -13.91
N ASN A 62 -13.41 3.44 -13.41
CA ASN A 62 -13.90 4.76 -13.80
C ASN A 62 -12.75 5.80 -13.78
N PRO A 63 -11.94 5.86 -14.86
CA PRO A 63 -10.73 6.69 -14.91
C PRO A 63 -10.98 8.20 -14.81
N ASP A 64 -12.20 8.65 -15.08
CA ASP A 64 -12.58 10.06 -14.98
C ASP A 64 -12.60 10.55 -13.52
N HIS A 65 -12.70 9.63 -12.55
CA HIS A 65 -12.65 9.92 -11.12
C HIS A 65 -11.22 9.90 -10.61
N ARG A 66 -10.58 11.06 -10.64
CA ARG A 66 -9.29 11.34 -10.01
C ARG A 66 -9.47 12.02 -8.65
N TYR A 67 -8.73 11.55 -7.65
CA TYR A 67 -8.74 12.11 -6.31
C TYR A 67 -7.41 11.86 -5.59
N GLU A 68 -7.22 12.52 -4.46
CA GLU A 68 -6.01 12.41 -3.63
C GLU A 68 -6.32 11.66 -2.34
N VAL A 69 -5.47 10.70 -1.98
CA VAL A 69 -5.56 9.88 -0.77
C VAL A 69 -4.23 9.87 -0.05
N HIS A 70 -4.21 9.60 1.26
CA HIS A 70 -2.92 9.40 1.91
C HIS A 70 -2.29 8.10 1.41
N VAL A 71 -0.98 8.11 1.23
CA VAL A 71 -0.27 6.93 0.72
C VAL A 71 -0.47 5.72 1.64
N ARG A 72 -0.48 5.93 2.95
CA ARG A 72 -0.75 4.88 3.95
C ARG A 72 -2.13 4.24 3.81
N ASP A 73 -3.10 4.93 3.21
CA ASP A 73 -4.46 4.40 3.04
C ASP A 73 -4.55 3.47 1.81
N LEU A 74 -3.45 3.32 1.07
CA LEU A 74 -3.32 2.40 -0.06
C LEU A 74 -2.78 1.06 0.42
N THR A 75 -3.30 -0.01 -0.18
CA THR A 75 -2.81 -1.37 0.05
C THR A 75 -2.33 -1.95 -1.27
N GLU A 76 -1.10 -2.47 -1.30
CA GLU A 76 -0.61 -3.28 -2.40
C GLU A 76 -0.99 -4.75 -2.17
N GLN A 77 -1.69 -5.35 -3.13
CA GLN A 77 -2.03 -6.77 -3.09
C GLN A 77 -0.99 -7.60 -3.85
N HIS A 78 -0.20 -8.37 -3.12
CA HIS A 78 0.59 -9.44 -3.71
C HIS A 78 -0.31 -10.65 -3.97
N VAL A 79 -0.76 -10.82 -5.23
CA VAL A 79 -1.42 -12.06 -5.64
C VAL A 79 -0.33 -13.14 -5.73
N VAL A 80 -0.22 -13.96 -4.69
CA VAL A 80 0.60 -15.18 -4.72
C VAL A 80 -0.13 -16.18 -5.62
N HIS A 81 0.43 -16.45 -6.80
CA HIS A 81 -0.02 -17.53 -7.68
C HIS A 81 0.59 -18.88 -7.27
#